data_AF-A0A195BUM5-F1
#
_entry.id   AF-A0A195BUM5-F1
#
_cell.length_a   1.000
_cell.length_b   1.000
_cell.length_c   1.000
_cell.angle_alpha   90.00
_cell.angle_beta   90.00
_cell.angle_gamma   90.00
#
_symmetry.space_group_name_H-M   'P 1'
#
loop_
_entity.id
_entity.type
_entity.pdbx_description
1 polymer ?
#
loop_
_entity_poly.entity_id
_entity_poly.type
_entity_poly.pdbx_seq_one_letter_code
_entity_poly.pdbx_strand_id
1 'polypeptide(L)' 'VSDALISNGEHRCRKCGKRYKNQSSLCRHIRYGCGPTKLKCVCPHCGRLYSRPDTLTEHVIRVHMYPTQ' A
#
# COMPACT_ATOMS: atom_id res chain seq x y z
N VAL A 1 -6.16 -17.70 8.19
CA VAL A 1 -5.06 -17.40 7.25
C VAL A 1 -5.46 -17.67 5.79
N SER A 2 -6.71 -17.34 5.41
CA SER A 2 -7.40 -18.02 4.28
C SER A 2 -7.62 -17.15 3.04
N ASP A 3 -7.23 -15.88 3.08
CA ASP A 3 -7.48 -14.90 2.01
C ASP A 3 -6.39 -14.89 0.91
N ALA A 4 -5.27 -15.60 1.13
CA ALA A 4 -4.17 -15.77 0.17
C ALA A 4 -4.34 -17.07 -0.62
N LEU A 5 -4.32 -16.98 -1.95
CA LEU A 5 -4.19 -18.14 -2.84
C LEU A 5 -2.82 -18.06 -3.52
N ILE A 6 -2.02 -19.11 -3.35
CA ILE A 6 -0.73 -19.30 -4.01
C ILE A 6 -0.86 -20.60 -4.79
N SER A 7 -0.93 -20.51 -6.12
CA SER A 7 -1.05 -21.71 -6.99
C SER A 7 -0.25 -21.50 -8.26
N ASN A 8 0.70 -22.40 -8.54
CA ASN A 8 1.51 -22.44 -9.75
C ASN A 8 2.16 -21.10 -10.13
N GLY A 9 2.81 -20.42 -9.17
CA GLY A 9 3.46 -19.12 -9.38
C GLY A 9 2.53 -17.89 -9.29
N GLU A 10 1.22 -18.10 -9.13
CA GLU A 10 0.25 -17.01 -9.05
C GLU A 10 -0.03 -16.61 -7.61
N HIS A 11 0.24 -15.34 -7.28
CA HIS A 11 -0.09 -14.76 -5.98
C HIS A 11 -1.39 -13.97 -6.10
N ARG A 12 -2.53 -14.62 -5.84
CA ARG A 12 -3.85 -14.02 -6.02
C ARG A 12 -4.59 -13.85 -4.68
N CYS A 13 -5.30 -12.73 -4.53
CA CYS A 13 -6.24 -12.56 -3.42
C CYS A 13 -7.53 -13.34 -3.68
N ARG A 14 -7.95 -14.17 -2.72
CA ARG A 14 -9.20 -14.94 -2.82
C ARG A 14 -10.46 -14.05 -2.75
N LYS A 15 -10.39 -12.91 -2.05
CA LYS A 15 -11.54 -11.99 -1.88
C LYS A 15 -11.85 -11.14 -3.10
N CYS A 16 -10.85 -10.58 -3.78
CA CYS A 16 -11.05 -9.69 -4.94
C CYS A 16 -10.50 -10.25 -6.25
N GLY A 17 -9.87 -11.43 -6.25
CA GLY A 17 -9.29 -12.02 -7.45
C GLY A 17 -8.05 -11.30 -8.00
N LYS A 18 -7.55 -10.25 -7.33
CA LYS A 18 -6.37 -9.48 -7.76
C LYS A 18 -5.10 -10.33 -7.75
N ARG A 19 -4.35 -10.33 -8.86
CA ARG A 19 -3.05 -10.99 -9.01
C ARG A 19 -1.91 -10.05 -8.62
N TYR A 20 -0.87 -10.60 -8.01
CA TYR A 20 0.32 -9.89 -7.56
C TYR A 20 1.57 -10.60 -8.10
N LYS A 21 2.62 -9.80 -8.35
CA LYS A 21 3.91 -10.29 -8.86
C LYS A 21 4.68 -11.17 -7.86
N ASN A 22 4.38 -11.06 -6.57
CA ASN A 22 5.07 -11.81 -5.52
C ASN A 22 4.19 -11.96 -4.27
N GLN A 23 4.55 -12.94 -3.44
CA GLN A 23 3.86 -13.23 -2.18
C GLN A 23 3.86 -12.03 -1.23
N SER A 24 4.97 -11.28 -1.13
CA SER A 24 5.06 -10.11 -0.24
C SER A 24 4.02 -9.03 -0.58
N SER A 25 3.76 -8.80 -1.88
CA SER A 25 2.74 -7.85 -2.33
C SER A 25 1.33 -8.36 -2.01
N LEU A 26 1.07 -9.65 -2.18
CA LEU A 26 -0.20 -10.27 -1.81
C LEU A 26 -0.42 -10.21 -0.29
N CYS A 27 0.58 -10.56 0.52
CA CYS A 27 0.52 -10.47 1.97
C CYS A 27 0.26 -9.04 2.43
N ARG A 28 0.95 -8.05 1.85
CA ARG A 28 0.72 -6.64 2.15
C ARG A 28 -0.71 -6.22 1.82
N HIS A 29 -1.20 -6.62 0.65
CA HIS A 29 -2.57 -6.35 0.25
C HIS A 29 -3.60 -6.93 1.22
N ILE A 30 -3.44 -8.20 1.62
CA ILE A 30 -4.36 -8.84 2.58
C ILE A 30 -4.27 -8.16 3.94
N ARG A 31 -3.06 -7.79 4.38
CA ARG A 31 -2.82 -7.09 5.66
C ARG A 31 -3.53 -5.74 5.73
N TYR A 32 -3.53 -4.99 4.64
CA TYR A 32 -4.25 -3.71 4.54
C TYR A 32 -5.72 -3.86 4.14
N GLY A 33 -6.17 -5.08 3.85
CA GLY A 33 -7.53 -5.40 3.44
C GLY A 33 -7.72 -5.39 1.92
N CYS A 34 -8.56 -6.33 1.46
CA CYS A 34 -9.07 -6.33 0.10
C CYS A 34 -10.23 -5.33 0.02
N GLY A 35 -9.99 -4.16 -0.59
CA GLY A 35 -10.97 -3.10 -0.75
C GLY A 35 -10.34 -1.85 -1.40
N PRO A 36 -11.14 -0.81 -1.70
CA PRO A 36 -10.61 0.47 -2.13
C PRO A 36 -9.68 0.97 -1.04
N THR A 37 -8.42 1.23 -1.40
CA THR A 37 -7.45 1.77 -0.47
C THR A 37 -7.96 3.14 -0.03
N LYS A 38 -8.65 3.20 1.10
CA LYS A 38 -9.06 4.46 1.70
C LYS A 38 -7.74 5.21 1.92
N LEU A 39 -7.58 6.36 1.26
CA LEU A 39 -6.45 7.23 1.50
C LEU A 39 -6.61 7.75 2.93
N LYS A 40 -6.02 7.03 3.90
CA LYS A 40 -6.18 7.33 5.33
C LYS A 40 -5.10 8.26 5.83
N CYS A 41 -4.06 8.49 5.03
CA CYS A 41 -2.89 9.25 5.42
C CYS A 41 -2.90 10.60 4.71
N VAL A 42 -3.14 11.69 5.44
CA VAL A 42 -3.07 13.07 4.94
C VAL A 42 -1.71 13.65 5.31
N CYS A 43 -1.05 14.30 4.36
CA CYS A 43 0.14 15.09 4.65
C CYS A 43 -0.24 16.35 5.44
N PRO A 44 0.35 16.59 6.63
CA PRO A 44 0.02 17.74 7.45
C PRO A 44 0.51 19.07 6.84
N HIS A 45 1.47 19.04 5.91
CA HIS A 45 2.05 20.24 5.32
C HIS A 45 1.33 20.71 4.05
N CYS A 46 0.83 19.77 3.23
CA CYS A 46 0.22 20.10 1.93
C CYS A 46 -1.16 19.47 1.69
N GLY A 47 -1.72 18.75 2.67
CA GLY A 47 -3.05 18.14 2.57
C GLY A 47 -3.14 16.94 1.61
N ARG A 48 -2.01 16.54 1.00
CA ARG A 48 -1.98 15.49 -0.02
C ARG A 48 -2.28 14.12 0.58
N LEU A 49 -3.08 13.32 -0.14
CA LEU A 49 -3.62 12.06 0.33
C LEU A 49 -2.76 10.87 -0.12
N TYR A 50 -2.46 9.97 0.82
CA TYR A 50 -1.64 8.78 0.61
C TYR A 50 -2.39 7.52 1.02
N SER A 51 -2.14 6.46 0.25
CA SER A 51 -2.72 5.14 0.45
C SER A 51 -2.06 4.36 1.57
N ARG A 52 -0.82 4.73 1.93
CA ARG A 52 0.02 4.05 2.91
C ARG A 52 0.87 5.04 3.70
N PRO A 53 1.15 4.75 4.99
CA PRO A 53 1.94 5.63 5.84
C PRO A 53 3.39 5.73 5.38
N ASP A 54 4.01 4.65 4.91
CA ASP A 54 5.40 4.67 4.43
C ASP A 54 5.61 5.63 3.26
N THR A 55 4.62 5.73 2.38
CA THR A 55 4.65 6.60 1.21
C THR A 55 4.40 8.06 1.60
N LEU A 56 3.60 8.31 2.64
CA LEU A 56 3.47 9.63 3.24
C LEU A 56 4.77 10.08 3.92
N THR A 57 5.38 9.21 4.73
CA THR A 57 6.63 9.53 5.44
C THR A 57 7.74 9.90 4.46
N GLU A 58 7.94 9.12 3.40
CA GLU A 58 8.93 9.44 2.36
C GLU A 58 8.62 10.80 1.70
N HIS A 59 7.35 11.06 1.38
CA HIS A 59 6.95 12.34 0.80
C HIS A 59 7.26 13.52 1.72
N VAL A 60 6.91 13.43 3.01
CA VAL A 60 7.16 14.50 3.99
C VAL A 60 8.65 14.78 4.09
N ILE A 61 9.47 13.73 4.16
CA ILE A 61 10.92 13.86 4.25
C ILE A 61 11.47 14.58 3.01
N ARG A 62 11.14 14.10 1.80
CA ARG A 62 11.74 14.62 0.56
C ARG A 62 11.23 15.98 0.12
N VAL A 63 9.97 16.30 0.43
CA VAL A 63 9.30 17.51 -0.12
C VAL A 63 9.18 18.62 0.92
N HIS A 64 9.09 18.27 2.21
CA HIS A 64 8.81 19.25 3.28
C HIS A 64 9.94 19.37 4.32
N MET A 65 10.67 18.30 4.62
CA MET A 65 11.74 18.34 5.64
C MET A 65 13.12 18.68 5.07
N TYR A 66 13.38 18.40 3.78
CA TYR A 66 14.62 18.78 3.11
C TYR A 66 14.40 19.77 1.95
N PRO A 67 13.93 21.01 2.19
CA PRO A 67 14.10 22.07 1.21
C PRO A 67 15.55 22.55 1.30
N THR A 68 16.47 21.92 0.57
CA THR A 68 17.70 22.62 0.17
C THR A 68 17.39 23.44 -1.07
N GLN A 69 16.97 24.68 -0.84
CA GLN A 69 17.31 25.83 -1.69
C GLN A 69 17.99 26.85 -0.80
#